data_AF-A0A223V8J1-F1
#
_entry.id   AF-A0A223V8J1-F1
#
_cell.length_a   1.000
_cell.length_b   1.000
_cell.length_c   1.000
_cell.angle_alpha   90.00
_cell.angle_beta   90.00
_cell.angle_gamma   90.00
#
_symmetry.space_group_name_H-M   'P 1'
#
loop_
_entity.id
_entity.type
_entity.pdbx_description
1 polymer ?
#
loop_
_entity_poly.entity_id
_entity_poly.type
_entity_poly.pdbx_seq_one_letter_code
_entity_poly.pdbx_strand_id
1 'polypeptide(L)'
;MKGFKMNCISGLLSVVLLLAATSCDKDENNSVIDNSLSKTEENALTFMIEEEKLALDTYTYLGELWGINQFLNIQKSEQSHVKAVSNLIERYDLTYTMLPEGEFINEELQGLYNKFVVDGSKSQLNALIIGATIEDLDIVDLEDLKQ
;
A
#
# COMPACT_ATOMS: atom_id res chain seq x y z
N MET A 1 33.58 25.00 24.00
CA MET A 1 33.59 23.80 24.89
C MET A 1 34.46 22.75 24.27
N LYS A 2 35.43 22.24 25.05
CA LYS A 2 36.43 21.24 24.65
C LYS A 2 35.78 19.85 24.55
N GLY A 3 36.26 19.05 23.60
CA GLY A 3 35.68 17.76 23.23
C GLY A 3 35.77 16.67 24.30
N PHE A 4 34.94 15.65 24.13
CA PHE A 4 34.94 14.43 24.90
C PHE A 4 35.49 13.30 24.03
N LYS A 5 36.71 12.85 24.34
CA LYS A 5 37.22 11.53 23.95
C LYS A 5 37.17 10.66 25.20
N MET A 6 36.53 9.50 25.11
CA MET A 6 36.72 8.41 26.06
C MET A 6 36.95 7.15 25.24
N ASN A 7 38.14 6.56 25.38
CA ASN A 7 38.58 5.37 24.67
C ASN A 7 38.92 4.28 25.68
N CYS A 8 38.65 3.04 25.29
CA CYS A 8 39.21 1.77 25.77
C CYS A 8 38.77 1.27 27.15
N ILE A 9 38.24 0.04 27.20
CA ILE A 9 38.92 -1.12 27.81
C ILE A 9 38.43 -2.38 27.08
N SER A 10 39.38 -3.03 26.42
CA SER A 10 39.32 -4.39 25.92
C SER A 10 39.49 -5.38 27.08
N GLY A 11 38.56 -6.32 27.23
CA GLY A 11 38.71 -7.45 28.15
C GLY A 11 38.32 -8.75 27.45
N LEU A 12 39.33 -9.54 27.04
CA LEU A 12 39.19 -10.94 26.69
C LEU A 12 39.49 -11.77 27.95
N LEU A 13 38.55 -12.61 28.41
CA LEU A 13 38.90 -13.86 29.10
C LEU A 13 37.71 -14.83 29.08
N SER A 14 37.93 -15.98 28.45
CA SER A 14 37.02 -17.12 28.29
C SER A 14 36.68 -17.80 29.62
N VAL A 15 35.42 -18.24 29.79
CA VAL A 15 35.10 -19.52 30.44
C VAL A 15 33.87 -20.13 29.75
N VAL A 16 34.11 -21.24 29.06
CA VAL A 16 33.07 -22.23 28.71
C VAL A 16 32.91 -23.15 29.92
N LEU A 17 31.68 -23.31 30.42
CA LEU A 17 31.32 -24.47 31.22
C LEU A 17 29.87 -24.87 30.95
N LEU A 18 29.72 -26.12 30.53
CA LEU A 18 28.53 -26.72 29.91
C LEU A 18 27.76 -27.58 30.94
N LEU A 19 26.44 -27.65 30.73
CA LEU A 19 25.45 -28.68 31.12
C LEU A 19 24.86 -28.69 32.55
N ALA A 20 23.56 -28.42 32.62
CA ALA A 20 22.60 -29.35 33.24
C ALA A 20 21.32 -29.38 32.39
N ALA A 21 20.83 -30.60 32.14
CA ALA A 21 19.78 -30.93 31.19
C ALA A 21 18.43 -30.26 31.52
N THR A 22 17.80 -29.67 30.51
CA THR A 22 16.33 -29.57 30.46
C THR A 22 15.84 -30.48 29.35
N SER A 23 14.81 -31.22 29.71
CA SER A 23 14.19 -32.31 28.96
C SER A 23 13.90 -31.91 27.51
N CYS A 24 14.16 -32.82 26.59
CA CYS A 24 13.45 -32.84 25.31
C CYS A 24 11.96 -32.96 25.61
N ASP A 25 11.17 -31.96 25.23
CA ASP A 25 10.00 -32.24 24.42
C ASP A 25 10.28 -31.61 23.05
N LYS A 26 10.47 -32.48 22.05
CA LYS A 26 10.36 -32.07 20.66
C LYS A 26 8.87 -31.95 20.38
N ASP A 27 8.28 -30.84 20.80
CA ASP A 27 7.12 -30.34 20.09
C ASP A 27 7.67 -29.77 18.78
N GLU A 28 7.82 -30.63 17.78
CA GLU A 28 7.76 -30.21 16.40
C GLU A 28 6.35 -29.67 16.16
N ASN A 29 6.10 -28.46 16.68
CA ASN A 29 5.02 -27.63 16.22
C ASN A 29 5.45 -27.18 14.83
N ASN A 30 5.25 -28.06 13.85
CA ASN A 30 5.14 -27.68 12.46
C ASN A 30 3.90 -26.79 12.40
N SER A 31 4.06 -25.54 12.82
CA SER A 31 3.14 -24.48 12.50
C SER A 31 3.16 -24.46 10.98
N VAL A 32 2.18 -25.11 10.37
CA VAL A 32 1.77 -24.80 9.02
C VAL A 32 1.58 -23.30 9.07
N ILE A 33 2.55 -22.55 8.54
CA ILE A 33 2.39 -21.13 8.34
C ILE A 33 1.26 -21.07 7.34
N ASP A 34 0.06 -20.86 7.85
CA ASP A 34 -1.11 -20.62 7.03
C ASP A 34 -0.86 -19.27 6.35
N ASN A 35 -0.33 -19.36 5.13
CA ASN A 35 -0.09 -18.21 4.27
C ASN A 35 -1.37 -17.84 3.50
N SER A 36 -2.53 -18.43 3.84
CA SER A 36 -3.80 -18.01 3.26
C SER A 36 -4.28 -16.73 3.92
N LEU A 37 -4.87 -15.85 3.12
CA LEU A 37 -5.47 -14.62 3.60
C LEU A 37 -6.82 -14.92 4.24
N SER A 38 -7.16 -14.17 5.28
CA SER A 38 -8.54 -14.09 5.74
C SER A 38 -9.42 -13.41 4.69
N LYS A 39 -10.73 -13.65 4.74
CA LYS A 39 -11.65 -13.03 3.78
C LYS A 39 -11.62 -11.50 3.84
N THR A 40 -11.37 -10.94 5.02
CA THR A 40 -11.21 -9.49 5.21
C THR A 40 -9.99 -8.97 4.46
N GLU A 41 -8.85 -9.66 4.53
CA GLU A 41 -7.64 -9.29 3.81
C GLU A 41 -7.78 -9.45 2.29
N GLU A 42 -8.49 -10.48 1.82
CA GLU A 42 -8.81 -10.61 0.39
C GLU A 42 -9.65 -9.43 -0.13
N ASN A 43 -10.68 -9.05 0.64
CA ASN A 43 -11.54 -7.93 0.30
C ASN A 43 -10.77 -6.61 0.34
N ALA A 44 -9.88 -6.44 1.33
CA ALA A 44 -9.01 -5.28 1.44
C ALA A 44 -8.08 -5.13 0.23
N LEU A 45 -7.42 -6.21 -0.21
CA LEU A 45 -6.58 -6.18 -1.42
C LEU A 45 -7.37 -5.85 -2.67
N THR A 46 -8.60 -6.38 -2.78
CA THR A 46 -9.49 -6.10 -3.90
C THR A 46 -9.97 -4.65 -3.89
N PHE A 47 -10.23 -4.09 -2.71
CA PHE A 47 -10.59 -2.68 -2.56
C PHE A 47 -9.40 -1.77 -2.92
N MET A 48 -8.22 -2.02 -2.34
CA MET A 48 -7.02 -1.22 -2.61
C MET A 48 -6.66 -1.18 -4.09
N ILE A 49 -6.73 -2.30 -4.84
CA ILE A 49 -6.41 -2.23 -6.28
C ILE A 49 -7.40 -1.36 -7.06
N GLU A 50 -8.68 -1.31 -6.67
CA GLU A 50 -9.67 -0.45 -7.32
C GLU A 50 -9.51 1.01 -6.90
N GLU A 51 -9.10 1.28 -5.67
CA GLU A 51 -8.79 2.62 -5.16
C GLU A 51 -7.55 3.22 -5.85
N GLU A 52 -6.47 2.45 -5.96
CA GLU A 52 -5.28 2.84 -6.72
C GLU A 52 -5.60 3.05 -8.21
N LYS A 53 -6.54 2.26 -8.76
CA LYS A 53 -7.07 2.49 -10.11
C LYS A 53 -7.89 3.78 -10.19
N LEU A 54 -8.68 4.12 -9.16
CA LEU A 54 -9.44 5.37 -9.10
C LEU A 54 -8.51 6.57 -9.17
N ALA A 55 -7.41 6.54 -8.40
CA ALA A 55 -6.38 7.54 -8.45
C ALA A 55 -5.73 7.61 -9.85
N LEU A 56 -5.26 6.47 -10.37
CA LEU A 56 -4.64 6.37 -11.69
C LEU A 56 -5.52 6.94 -12.81
N ASP A 57 -6.76 6.49 -12.92
CA ASP A 57 -7.69 6.88 -13.97
C ASP A 57 -8.08 8.36 -13.85
N THR A 58 -8.27 8.87 -12.61
CA THR A 58 -8.62 10.28 -12.40
C THR A 58 -7.46 11.21 -12.76
N TYR A 59 -6.22 10.86 -12.37
CA TYR A 59 -5.04 11.62 -12.75
C TYR A 59 -4.74 11.55 -14.24
N THR A 60 -5.04 10.43 -14.89
CA THR A 60 -4.99 10.28 -16.35
C THR A 60 -5.92 11.29 -17.00
N TYR A 61 -7.22 11.22 -16.68
CA TYR A 61 -8.25 12.06 -17.28
C TYR A 61 -8.01 13.56 -17.03
N LEU A 62 -7.76 13.96 -15.78
CA LEU A 62 -7.54 15.37 -15.44
C LEU A 62 -6.18 15.89 -15.92
N GLY A 63 -5.17 15.02 -15.99
CA GLY A 63 -3.85 15.32 -16.54
C GLY A 63 -3.92 15.67 -18.02
N GLU A 64 -4.65 14.88 -18.80
CA GLU A 64 -4.91 15.13 -20.22
C GLU A 64 -5.72 16.42 -20.44
N LEU A 65 -6.77 16.63 -19.64
CA LEU A 65 -7.65 17.79 -19.77
C LEU A 65 -6.91 19.11 -19.49
N TRP A 66 -6.09 19.15 -18.46
CA TRP A 66 -5.50 20.39 -17.95
C TRP A 66 -4.02 20.59 -18.28
N GLY A 67 -3.31 19.55 -18.74
CA GLY A 67 -1.88 19.62 -19.04
C GLY A 67 -1.00 19.86 -17.82
N ILE A 68 -1.40 19.37 -16.64
CA ILE A 68 -0.70 19.58 -15.38
C ILE A 68 0.41 18.51 -15.23
N ASN A 69 1.67 18.94 -15.28
CA ASN A 69 2.82 18.04 -15.18
C ASN A 69 2.86 17.23 -13.86
N GLN A 70 2.33 17.78 -12.78
CA GLN A 70 2.23 17.09 -11.50
C GLN A 70 1.37 15.83 -11.63
N PHE A 71 0.22 15.89 -12.30
CA PHE A 71 -0.61 14.71 -12.54
C PHE A 71 0.09 13.67 -13.41
N LEU A 72 0.85 14.07 -14.42
CA LEU A 72 1.66 13.13 -15.22
C LEU A 72 2.74 12.41 -14.41
N ASN A 73 3.22 13.00 -13.32
CA ASN A 73 4.19 12.36 -12.43
C ASN A 73 3.50 11.47 -11.41
N ILE A 74 2.37 11.93 -10.83
CA ILE A 74 1.60 11.18 -9.84
C ILE A 74 0.96 9.95 -10.48
N GLN A 75 0.39 10.06 -11.68
CA GLN A 75 -0.12 8.93 -12.47
C GLN A 75 0.92 7.79 -12.62
N LYS A 76 2.22 8.10 -12.73
CA LYS A 76 3.27 7.08 -12.79
C LYS A 76 3.53 6.41 -11.44
N SER A 77 3.32 7.15 -10.35
CA SER A 77 3.33 6.61 -8.99
C SER A 77 2.15 5.66 -8.80
N GLU A 78 0.94 6.08 -9.17
CA GLU A 78 -0.26 5.24 -9.04
C GLU A 78 -0.18 3.98 -9.90
N GLN A 79 0.41 4.07 -11.10
CA GLN A 79 0.70 2.87 -11.90
C GLN A 79 1.62 1.88 -11.16
N SER A 80 2.55 2.39 -10.35
CA SER A 80 3.45 1.56 -9.53
C SER A 80 2.72 0.97 -8.33
N HIS A 81 1.77 1.69 -7.72
CA HIS A 81 0.93 1.17 -6.65
C HIS A 81 -0.02 0.08 -7.15
N VAL A 82 -0.76 0.32 -8.23
CA VAL A 82 -1.58 -0.71 -8.91
C VAL A 82 -0.75 -1.96 -9.17
N LYS A 83 0.47 -1.80 -9.71
CA LYS A 83 1.38 -2.94 -9.93
C LYS A 83 1.75 -3.65 -8.63
N ALA A 84 2.02 -2.91 -7.55
CA ALA A 84 2.36 -3.49 -6.25
C ALA A 84 1.21 -4.34 -5.71
N VAL A 85 -0.04 -3.84 -5.76
CA VAL A 85 -1.22 -4.57 -5.31
C VAL A 85 -1.54 -5.76 -6.23
N SER A 86 -1.41 -5.60 -7.55
CA SER A 86 -1.55 -6.72 -8.50
C SER A 86 -0.60 -7.87 -8.19
N ASN A 87 0.65 -7.58 -7.83
CA ASN A 87 1.60 -8.63 -7.45
C ASN A 87 1.17 -9.37 -6.17
N LEU A 88 0.44 -8.70 -5.25
CA LEU A 88 -0.12 -9.34 -4.06
C LEU A 88 -1.33 -10.21 -4.42
N ILE A 89 -2.24 -9.70 -5.26
CA ILE A 89 -3.38 -10.45 -5.79
C ILE A 89 -2.90 -11.74 -6.47
N GLU A 90 -1.88 -11.65 -7.34
CA GLU A 90 -1.28 -12.81 -7.99
C GLU A 90 -0.62 -13.76 -6.98
N ARG A 91 0.13 -13.24 -6.00
CA ARG A 91 0.82 -14.06 -5.00
C ARG A 91 -0.14 -14.91 -4.17
N TYR A 92 -1.32 -14.39 -3.87
CA TYR A 92 -2.33 -15.06 -3.06
C TYR A 92 -3.43 -15.73 -3.90
N ASP A 93 -3.20 -15.88 -5.22
CA ASP A 93 -4.13 -16.52 -6.16
C ASP A 93 -5.57 -15.93 -6.10
N LEU A 94 -5.68 -14.63 -5.84
CA LEU A 94 -6.96 -13.93 -5.79
C LEU A 94 -7.49 -13.67 -7.19
N THR A 95 -8.79 -13.89 -7.39
CA THR A 95 -9.44 -13.58 -8.67
C THR A 95 -9.86 -12.12 -8.69
N TYR A 96 -9.23 -11.32 -9.54
CA TYR A 96 -9.63 -9.94 -9.82
C TYR A 96 -9.61 -9.68 -11.33
N THR A 97 -10.60 -8.94 -11.84
CA THR A 97 -10.68 -8.54 -13.25
C THR A 97 -10.60 -7.02 -13.33
N MET A 98 -9.51 -6.51 -13.88
CA MET A 98 -9.39 -5.07 -14.11
C MET A 98 -10.32 -4.66 -15.24
N LEU A 99 -11.27 -3.78 -14.92
CA LEU A 99 -12.18 -3.17 -15.89
C LEU A 99 -11.47 -2.06 -16.69
N PRO A 100 -12.04 -1.62 -17.82
CA PRO A 100 -11.55 -0.47 -18.58
C PRO A 100 -11.37 0.81 -17.73
N GLU A 101 -10.64 1.78 -18.28
CA GLU A 101 -10.47 3.10 -17.67
C GLU A 101 -11.83 3.75 -17.36
N GLY A 102 -11.98 4.26 -16.14
CA GLY A 102 -13.19 4.89 -15.65
C GLY A 102 -14.32 3.93 -15.23
N GLU A 103 -14.12 2.62 -15.36
CA GLU A 103 -15.05 1.59 -14.91
C GLU A 103 -14.53 0.85 -13.65
N PHE A 104 -15.40 0.64 -12.66
CA PHE A 104 -15.06 0.03 -11.37
C PHE A 104 -16.09 -1.03 -10.98
N ILE A 105 -15.66 -2.12 -10.33
CA ILE A 105 -16.57 -3.15 -9.81
C ILE A 105 -17.25 -2.62 -8.54
N ASN A 106 -16.51 -1.89 -7.71
CA ASN A 106 -17.02 -1.24 -6.52
C ASN A 106 -17.86 -0.01 -6.89
N GLU A 107 -19.15 -0.05 -6.58
CA GLU A 107 -20.11 1.01 -6.91
C GLU A 107 -19.79 2.35 -6.20
N GLU A 108 -19.17 2.32 -5.02
CA GLU A 108 -18.74 3.52 -4.30
C GLU A 108 -17.59 4.21 -5.04
N LEU A 109 -16.56 3.45 -5.42
CA LEU A 109 -15.43 3.95 -6.20
C LEU A 109 -15.86 4.44 -7.59
N GLN A 110 -16.82 3.76 -8.23
CA GLN A 110 -17.44 4.25 -9.47
C GLN A 110 -18.12 5.60 -9.25
N GLY A 111 -18.84 5.76 -8.14
CA GLY A 111 -19.47 7.01 -7.74
C GLY A 111 -18.47 8.15 -7.53
N LEU A 112 -17.35 7.84 -6.86
CA LEU A 112 -16.25 8.78 -6.64
C LEU A 112 -15.60 9.20 -7.95
N TYR A 113 -15.25 8.25 -8.83
CA TYR A 113 -14.69 8.56 -10.16
C TYR A 113 -15.60 9.54 -10.92
N ASN A 114 -16.89 9.19 -11.04
CA ASN A 114 -17.89 10.01 -11.74
C ASN A 114 -17.96 11.44 -11.16
N LYS A 115 -17.87 11.57 -9.83
CA LYS A 115 -17.87 12.87 -9.16
C LYS A 115 -16.57 13.64 -9.40
N PHE A 116 -15.43 12.98 -9.26
CA PHE A 116 -14.10 13.57 -9.35
C PHE A 116 -13.80 14.10 -10.75
N VAL A 117 -14.17 13.37 -11.80
CA VAL A 117 -14.01 13.87 -13.18
C VAL A 117 -14.88 15.10 -13.42
N VAL A 118 -16.15 15.10 -12.99
CA VAL A 118 -17.05 16.24 -13.15
C VAL A 118 -16.58 17.47 -12.37
N ASP A 119 -16.17 17.29 -11.11
CA ASP A 119 -15.74 18.38 -10.26
C ASP A 119 -14.37 18.92 -10.67
N GLY A 120 -13.42 18.03 -10.95
CA GLY A 120 -12.07 18.38 -11.40
C GLY A 120 -12.05 19.05 -12.77
N SER A 121 -13.02 18.77 -13.65
CA SER A 121 -13.17 19.45 -14.95
C SER A 121 -13.69 20.89 -14.85
N LYS A 122 -14.08 21.39 -13.66
CA LYS A 122 -14.57 22.78 -13.53
C LYS A 122 -13.47 23.82 -13.68
N SER A 123 -12.27 23.55 -13.18
CA SER A 123 -11.09 24.40 -13.31
C SER A 123 -9.82 23.66 -12.87
N GLN A 124 -8.64 24.15 -13.26
CA GLN A 124 -7.36 23.61 -12.77
C GLN A 124 -7.27 23.59 -11.23
N LEU A 125 -7.83 24.61 -10.55
CA LEU A 125 -7.87 24.63 -9.08
C LEU A 125 -8.73 23.48 -8.53
N ASN A 126 -9.91 23.23 -9.11
CA ASN A 126 -10.74 22.11 -8.69
C ASN A 126 -10.04 20.78 -8.97
N ALA A 127 -9.34 20.64 -10.09
CA ALA A 127 -8.57 19.45 -10.39
C ALA A 127 -7.50 19.18 -9.32
N LEU A 128 -6.76 20.20 -8.88
CA LEU A 128 -5.76 20.06 -7.81
C LEU A 128 -6.41 19.71 -6.46
N ILE A 129 -7.59 20.25 -6.16
CA ILE A 129 -8.36 19.89 -4.97
C ILE A 129 -8.78 18.41 -5.04
N ILE A 130 -9.25 17.94 -6.20
CA ILE A 130 -9.59 16.52 -6.42
C ILE A 130 -8.35 15.64 -6.21
N GLY A 131 -7.19 16.02 -6.75
CA GLY A 131 -5.94 15.30 -6.49
C GLY A 131 -5.66 15.17 -4.99
N ALA A 132 -5.67 16.28 -4.25
CA ALA A 132 -5.49 16.22 -2.80
C ALA A 132 -6.57 15.39 -2.08
N THR A 133 -7.81 15.41 -2.57
CA THR A 133 -8.92 14.63 -1.99
C THR A 133 -8.70 13.13 -2.18
N ILE A 134 -8.15 12.70 -3.32
CA ILE A 134 -7.79 11.30 -3.58
C ILE A 134 -6.71 10.85 -2.59
N GLU A 135 -5.63 11.62 -2.45
CA GLU A 135 -4.55 11.25 -1.51
C GLU A 135 -5.01 11.21 -0.05
N ASP A 136 -5.90 12.13 0.35
CA ASP A 136 -6.48 12.12 1.69
C ASP A 136 -7.34 10.86 1.93
N LEU A 137 -8.09 10.42 0.91
CA LEU A 137 -8.90 9.20 0.94
C LEU A 137 -7.98 7.96 1.07
N ASP A 138 -7.01 7.81 0.17
CA ASP A 138 -6.06 6.69 0.17
C ASP A 138 -5.32 6.56 1.51
N ILE A 139 -4.91 7.67 2.12
CA ILE A 139 -4.24 7.65 3.43
C ILE A 139 -5.17 7.12 4.53
N VAL A 140 -6.43 7.57 4.57
CA VAL A 140 -7.41 7.14 5.57
C VAL A 140 -7.71 5.66 5.41
N ASP A 141 -7.96 5.20 4.18
CA ASP A 141 -8.29 3.80 3.92
C ASP A 141 -7.09 2.89 4.22
N LEU A 142 -5.86 3.29 3.90
CA LEU A 142 -4.65 2.58 4.32
C LEU A 142 -4.42 2.55 5.84
N GLU A 143 -4.90 3.53 6.59
CA GLU A 143 -4.85 3.54 8.06
C GLU A 143 -5.89 2.60 8.67
N ASP A 144 -7.09 2.57 8.10
CA ASP A 144 -8.17 1.69 8.56
C ASP A 144 -7.88 0.21 8.26
N LEU A 145 -7.20 -0.09 7.15
CA LEU A 145 -6.78 -1.45 6.80
C LEU A 145 -5.67 -2.04 7.68
N LYS A 146 -4.98 -1.23 8.49
CA LYS A 146 -3.91 -1.68 9.40
C LYS A 146 -4.40 -2.18 10.75
N GLN A 147 -5.69 -2.02 11.06
CA GLN A 147 -6.27 -2.30 12.38
C GLN A 147 -6.83 -3.72 12.48
#